data_AF-A0A9D9CYU3-F1
#
_entry.id   AF-A0A9D9CYU3-F1
#
_cell.length_a   1.000
_cell.length_b   1.000
_cell.length_c   1.000
_cell.angle_alpha   90.00
_cell.angle_beta   90.00
_cell.angle_gamma   90.00
#
_symmetry.space_group_name_H-M   'P 1'
#
loop_
_entity.id
_entity.type
_entity.pdbx_description
1 polymer ?
#
loop_
_entity_poly.entity_id
_entity_poly.type
_entity_poly.pdbx_seq_one_letter_code
_entity_poly.pdbx_strand_id
1 'polypeptide(L)'
;MIVRLTPELATLPFECGNTDGDKDLEDFFHNQAIHFSKERLGQTYCLIDNNGEVAELVAFFTVSNDSIKTTFIPKKAVNKIERKIPGRKHLHTYPAVLLGRLGVNKKYQGREYFIGQQIINY
;
A
#
# COMPACT_ATOMS: atom_id res chain seq x y z
N MET A 1 -7.46 8.15 10.83
CA MET A 1 -6.83 9.21 9.99
C MET A 1 -5.64 8.60 9.24
N ILE A 2 -5.41 8.95 7.96
CA ILE A 2 -4.20 8.51 7.24
C ILE A 2 -3.10 9.55 7.45
N VAL A 3 -1.93 9.10 7.87
CA VAL A 3 -0.75 9.93 8.10
C VAL A 3 0.49 9.30 7.47
N ARG A 4 1.52 10.11 7.21
CA ARG A 4 2.81 9.61 6.74
C ARG A 4 3.51 8.82 7.85
N LEU A 5 4.20 7.74 7.50
CA LEU A 5 5.04 7.02 8.46
C LEU A 5 6.10 7.94 9.07
N THR A 6 6.15 7.99 10.40
CA THR A 6 7.21 8.62 11.20
C THR A 6 7.90 7.55 12.05
N PRO A 7 9.13 7.79 12.55
CA PRO A 7 9.82 6.83 13.40
C PRO A 7 9.04 6.45 14.67
N GLU A 8 8.26 7.37 15.22
CA GLU A 8 7.41 7.15 16.39
C GLU A 8 6.24 6.19 16.10
N LEU A 9 5.72 6.22 14.87
CA LEU A 9 4.65 5.31 14.46
C LEU A 9 5.17 3.91 14.14
N ALA A 10 6.44 3.80 13.73
CA ALA A 10 7.06 2.51 13.44
C ALA A 10 7.33 1.67 14.70
N THR A 11 7.31 2.28 15.90
CA THR A 11 7.44 1.55 17.17
C THR A 11 6.12 1.05 17.72
N LEU A 12 4.99 1.46 17.14
CA LEU A 12 3.66 1.00 17.57
C LEU A 12 3.49 -0.49 17.28
N PRO A 13 2.89 -1.26 18.20
CA PRO A 13 2.67 -2.68 18.00
C PRO A 13 1.74 -2.91 16.80
N PHE A 14 2.19 -3.74 15.86
CA PHE A 14 1.43 -4.11 14.67
C PHE A 14 1.46 -5.62 14.49
N GLU A 15 0.28 -6.24 14.44
CA GLU A 15 0.11 -7.65 14.15
C GLU A 15 -0.93 -7.78 13.05
N CYS A 16 -0.56 -8.34 11.90
CA CYS A 16 -1.47 -8.59 10.78
C CYS A 16 -1.87 -10.06 10.67
N GLY A 17 -1.10 -11.00 11.21
CA GLY A 17 -1.50 -12.40 11.16
C GLY A 17 -0.41 -13.36 11.63
N ASN A 18 -0.69 -14.65 11.43
CA ASN A 18 0.19 -15.73 11.91
C ASN A 18 0.94 -16.45 10.79
N THR A 19 0.72 -16.09 9.52
CA THR A 19 1.41 -16.72 8.39
C THR A 19 2.81 -16.13 8.22
N ASP A 20 3.71 -16.83 7.52
CA ASP A 20 5.06 -16.32 7.28
C ASP A 20 5.06 -15.04 6.45
N GLY A 21 4.07 -14.86 5.56
CA GLY A 21 3.90 -13.62 4.80
C GLY A 21 3.44 -12.43 5.66
N ASP A 22 2.64 -12.69 6.70
CA ASP A 22 2.19 -11.66 7.64
C ASP A 22 3.37 -11.15 8.49
N LYS A 23 4.21 -12.09 8.97
CA LYS A 23 5.42 -11.74 9.73
C LYS A 23 6.43 -10.95 8.89
N ASP A 24 6.55 -11.24 7.60
CA ASP A 24 7.38 -10.44 6.67
C ASP A 24 6.83 -9.01 6.51
N LEU A 25 5.50 -8.83 6.52
CA LEU A 25 4.89 -7.50 6.49
C LEU A 25 5.14 -6.72 7.79
N GLU A 26 5.07 -7.40 8.93
CA GLU A 26 5.40 -6.84 10.25
C GLU A 26 6.88 -6.42 10.32
N ASP A 27 7.80 -7.31 9.94
CA ASP A 27 9.23 -7.01 9.88
C ASP A 27 9.53 -5.83 8.94
N PHE A 28 8.93 -5.83 7.75
CA PHE A 28 9.07 -4.74 6.80
C PHE A 28 8.62 -3.40 7.42
N PHE A 29 7.47 -3.39 8.12
CA PHE A 29 6.95 -2.17 8.72
C PHE A 29 7.88 -1.60 9.80
N HIS A 30 8.39 -2.44 10.69
CA HIS A 30 9.23 -2.02 11.81
C HIS A 30 10.66 -1.66 11.39
N ASN A 31 11.26 -2.46 10.50
CA ASN A 31 12.70 -2.39 10.22
C ASN A 31 13.01 -1.69 8.90
N GLN A 32 12.16 -1.83 7.87
CA GLN A 32 12.52 -1.44 6.50
C GLN A 32 11.76 -0.21 5.98
N ALA A 33 10.51 -0.02 6.39
CA ALA A 33 9.63 1.02 5.83
C ALA A 33 10.18 2.45 5.98
N ILE A 34 10.85 2.75 7.11
CA ILE A 34 11.53 4.04 7.31
C ILE A 34 12.69 4.21 6.33
N HIS A 35 13.47 3.15 6.09
CA HIS A 35 14.65 3.21 5.21
C HIS A 35 14.21 3.42 3.77
N PHE A 36 13.16 2.71 3.34
CA PHE A 36 12.53 2.91 2.03
C PHE A 36 12.05 4.35 1.82
N SER A 37 11.47 4.97 2.85
CA SER A 37 11.04 6.37 2.78
C SER A 37 12.23 7.35 2.73
N LYS A 38 13.31 7.07 3.46
CA LYS A 38 14.55 7.88 3.43
C LYS A 38 15.22 7.83 2.06
N GLU A 39 15.29 6.66 1.45
CA GLU A 39 15.91 6.43 0.13
C GLU A 39 14.98 6.79 -1.05
N ARG A 40 13.74 7.23 -0.76
CA ARG A 40 12.71 7.57 -1.77
C ARG A 40 12.32 6.39 -2.68
N LEU A 41 12.52 5.16 -2.20
CA LEU A 41 12.08 3.94 -2.89
C LEU A 41 10.57 3.75 -2.81
N GLY A 42 9.95 4.23 -1.73
CA GLY A 42 8.50 4.22 -1.55
C GLY A 42 8.10 5.02 -0.33
N GLN A 43 6.88 5.57 -0.36
CA GLN A 43 6.30 6.26 0.78
C GLN A 43 5.29 5.36 1.47
N THR A 44 5.56 5.06 2.74
CA THR A 44 4.60 4.36 3.60
C THR A 44 3.68 5.36 4.29
N TYR A 45 2.40 5.02 4.29
CA TYR A 45 1.31 5.71 4.97
C TYR A 45 0.68 4.77 5.98
N CYS A 46 0.26 5.33 7.11
CA CYS A 46 -0.32 4.63 8.24
C CYS A 46 -1.74 5.14 8.44
N LEU A 47 -2.68 4.21 8.59
CA LEU A 47 -4.03 4.49 9.07
C LEU A 47 -4.03 4.28 10.58
N ILE A 48 -4.31 5.35 11.31
CA ILE A 48 -4.31 5.34 12.77
C ILE A 48 -5.74 5.60 13.26
N ASP A 49 -6.15 4.84 14.28
CA ASP A 49 -7.32 5.17 15.09
C ASP A 49 -6.90 6.00 16.30
N ASN A 50 -7.47 7.21 16.41
CA ASN A 50 -7.22 8.17 17.48
C ASN A 50 -8.39 8.24 18.48
N ASN A 51 -9.31 7.29 18.42
CA ASN A 51 -10.51 7.32 19.27
C ASN A 51 -10.25 6.89 20.73
N GLY A 52 -9.09 6.29 21.04
CA GLY A 52 -8.71 5.84 22.38
C GLY A 52 -7.65 6.72 23.07
N GLU A 53 -7.24 6.33 24.28
CA GLU A 53 -6.16 6.99 25.04
C GLU A 53 -4.78 6.83 24.39
N VAL A 54 -4.60 5.78 23.59
CA VAL A 54 -3.38 5.49 22.83
C VAL A 54 -3.76 5.33 21.36
N ALA A 55 -2.98 5.97 20.48
CA ALA A 55 -3.13 5.84 19.04
C ALA A 55 -2.84 4.40 18.59
N GLU A 56 -3.81 3.75 17.95
CA GLU A 56 -3.66 2.38 17.45
C GLU A 56 -3.40 2.36 15.94
N LEU A 57 -2.42 1.57 15.50
CA LEU A 57 -2.16 1.35 14.08
C LEU A 57 -3.17 0.35 13.50
N VAL A 58 -4.08 0.86 12.68
CA VAL A 58 -5.14 0.09 12.03
C VAL A 58 -4.61 -0.62 10.79
N ALA A 59 -3.83 0.09 9.98
CA ALA A 59 -3.26 -0.46 8.75
C ALA A 59 -2.08 0.39 8.28
N PHE A 60 -1.26 -0.17 7.40
CA PHE A 60 -0.27 0.59 6.65
C PHE A 60 -0.28 0.18 5.19
N PHE A 61 0.16 1.08 4.32
CA PHE A 61 0.41 0.77 2.92
C PHE A 61 1.56 1.58 2.37
N THR A 62 2.30 1.01 1.43
CA THR A 62 3.45 1.64 0.77
C THR A 62 3.12 1.88 -0.68
N VAL A 63 3.31 3.11 -1.14
CA VAL A 63 3.19 3.50 -2.55
C VAL A 63 4.52 3.95 -3.11
N SER A 64 4.81 3.58 -4.35
CA SER A 64 5.97 4.07 -5.08
C SER A 64 5.62 4.41 -6.53
N ASN A 65 6.42 5.28 -7.14
CA ASN A 65 6.26 5.61 -8.56
C ASN A 65 6.79 4.45 -9.39
N ASP A 66 6.00 3.98 -10.34
CA ASP A 66 6.38 2.87 -11.22
C ASP A 66 5.82 3.06 -12.64
N SER A 67 6.10 2.11 -13.51
CA SER A 67 5.64 2.11 -14.88
C SER A 67 5.34 0.69 -15.35
N ILE A 68 4.23 0.51 -16.07
CA ILE A 68 3.82 -0.79 -16.57
C ILE A 68 4.03 -0.82 -18.08
N LYS A 69 4.86 -1.77 -18.54
CA LYS A 69 5.09 -1.97 -19.98
C LYS A 69 3.99 -2.83 -20.59
N THR A 70 3.47 -2.41 -21.74
CA THR A 70 2.41 -3.14 -22.45
C THR A 70 2.84 -4.53 -22.89
N THR A 71 4.15 -4.77 -23.07
CA THR A 71 4.72 -6.08 -23.40
C THR A 71 4.47 -7.14 -22.34
N PHE A 72 4.33 -6.74 -21.06
CA PHE A 72 4.06 -7.67 -19.95
C PHE A 72 2.57 -7.89 -19.68
N ILE A 73 1.69 -7.12 -20.36
CA ILE A 73 0.25 -7.20 -20.18
C ILE A 73 -0.37 -7.97 -21.35
N PRO A 74 -1.31 -8.90 -21.11
CA PRO A 74 -2.06 -9.53 -22.20
C PRO A 74 -2.75 -8.48 -23.10
N LYS A 75 -2.67 -8.67 -24.43
CA LYS A 75 -3.26 -7.73 -25.41
C LYS A 75 -4.71 -7.35 -25.12
N LYS A 76 -5.52 -8.27 -24.59
CA LYS A 76 -6.91 -7.99 -24.20
C LYS A 76 -7.02 -6.90 -23.12
N ALA A 77 -6.14 -6.93 -22.12
CA ALA A 77 -6.11 -5.95 -21.04
C ALA A 77 -5.53 -4.61 -21.54
N VAL A 78 -4.49 -4.63 -22.37
CA VAL A 78 -3.96 -3.43 -23.04
C VAL A 78 -5.05 -2.73 -23.86
N ASN A 79 -5.75 -3.48 -24.72
CA ASN A 79 -6.85 -2.95 -25.53
C ASN A 79 -7.98 -2.34 -24.67
N LYS A 80 -8.25 -2.91 -23.48
CA LYS A 80 -9.27 -2.37 -22.56
C LYS A 80 -8.84 -1.02 -21.99
N ILE A 81 -7.55 -0.84 -21.71
CA ILE A 81 -6.98 0.43 -21.24
C ILE A 81 -6.97 1.45 -22.39
N GLU A 82 -6.43 1.06 -23.53
CA GLU A 82 -6.27 1.91 -24.72
C GLU A 82 -7.61 2.43 -25.27
N ARG A 83 -8.70 1.67 -25.17
CA ARG A 83 -10.05 2.13 -25.55
C ARG A 83 -10.53 3.35 -24.75
N LYS A 84 -10.00 3.57 -23.55
CA LYS A 84 -10.33 4.73 -22.71
C LYS A 84 -9.41 5.94 -22.97
N ILE A 85 -8.37 5.76 -23.78
CA ILE A 85 -7.31 6.74 -24.00
C ILE A 85 -7.32 7.16 -25.48
N PRO A 86 -7.22 8.45 -25.81
CA PRO A 86 -7.09 8.88 -27.20
C PRO A 86 -5.89 8.22 -27.88
N GLY A 87 -6.03 7.77 -29.13
CA GLY A 87 -4.99 6.99 -29.83
C GLY A 87 -3.60 7.65 -29.88
N ARG A 88 -3.53 8.99 -29.90
CA ARG A 88 -2.26 9.74 -29.82
C ARG A 88 -1.49 9.58 -28.50
N LYS A 89 -2.13 8.99 -27.49
CA LYS A 89 -1.59 8.75 -26.13
C LYS A 89 -1.47 7.25 -25.83
N HIS A 90 -1.50 6.38 -26.85
CA HIS A 90 -1.16 4.98 -26.67
C HIS A 90 0.35 4.86 -26.54
N LEU A 91 0.79 4.43 -25.36
CA LEU A 91 2.19 4.36 -24.99
C LEU A 91 2.63 2.91 -24.83
N HIS A 92 3.90 2.63 -25.12
CA HIS A 92 4.50 1.34 -24.82
C HIS A 92 4.64 1.12 -23.29
N THR A 93 4.76 2.20 -22.54
CA THR A 93 4.91 2.18 -21.08
C THR A 93 3.95 3.20 -20.49
N TYR A 94 3.08 2.74 -19.60
CA TYR A 94 2.12 3.60 -18.91
C TYR A 94 2.65 3.98 -17.52
N PRO A 95 2.52 5.26 -17.12
CA PRO A 95 2.83 5.66 -15.76
C PRO A 95 1.86 4.95 -14.79
N ALA A 96 2.39 4.46 -13.68
CA ALA A 96 1.64 3.74 -12.67
C ALA A 96 2.10 4.14 -11.27
N VAL A 97 1.28 3.80 -10.29
CA VAL A 97 1.66 3.82 -8.88
C VAL A 97 1.65 2.37 -8.41
N LEU A 98 2.79 1.90 -7.92
CA LEU A 98 2.92 0.58 -7.35
C LEU A 98 2.45 0.62 -5.90
N LEU A 99 1.40 -0.14 -5.59
CA LEU A 99 1.06 -0.48 -4.22
C LEU A 99 1.95 -1.64 -3.79
N GLY A 100 3.03 -1.34 -3.07
CA GLY A 100 4.08 -2.31 -2.77
C GLY A 100 3.69 -3.28 -1.67
N ARG A 101 3.36 -2.74 -0.49
CA ARG A 101 2.99 -3.52 0.70
C ARG A 101 1.71 -2.93 1.28
N LEU A 102 0.79 -3.78 1.72
CA LEU A 102 -0.44 -3.39 2.40
C LEU A 102 -0.69 -4.37 3.54
N GLY A 103 -0.73 -3.87 4.76
CA GLY A 103 -0.99 -4.65 5.96
C GLY A 103 -2.14 -4.04 6.74
N VAL A 104 -3.08 -4.87 7.19
CA VAL A 104 -4.18 -4.46 8.08
C VAL A 104 -3.99 -5.19 9.40
N ASN A 105 -4.12 -4.46 10.51
CA ASN A 105 -4.01 -5.05 11.84
C ASN A 105 -5.15 -6.05 12.06
N LYS A 106 -4.83 -7.21 12.62
CA LYS A 106 -5.72 -8.33 12.88
C LYS A 106 -7.00 -7.94 13.63
N LYS A 107 -6.92 -6.95 14.52
CA LYS A 107 -8.09 -6.39 15.23
C LYS A 107 -9.15 -5.78 14.29
N TYR A 108 -8.70 -5.24 13.16
CA TYR A 108 -9.51 -4.48 12.20
C TYR A 108 -9.69 -5.23 10.86
N GLN A 109 -9.33 -6.52 10.84
CA GLN A 109 -9.57 -7.39 9.70
C GLN A 109 -11.01 -7.93 9.68
N GLY A 110 -11.42 -8.45 8.53
CA GLY A 110 -12.72 -9.09 8.35
C GLY A 110 -13.76 -8.19 7.69
N ARG A 111 -14.97 -8.74 7.55
CA ARG A 111 -16.09 -8.17 6.78
C ARG A 111 -16.83 -7.04 7.52
N GLU A 112 -16.42 -6.70 8.73
CA GLU A 112 -17.08 -5.65 9.50
C GLU A 112 -16.49 -4.27 9.17
N TYR A 113 -15.16 -4.18 9.07
CA TYR A 113 -14.48 -2.91 8.85
C TYR A 113 -14.14 -2.62 7.39
N PHE A 114 -13.91 -3.64 6.55
CA PHE A 114 -13.48 -3.49 5.15
C PHE A 114 -12.28 -2.55 4.93
N ILE A 115 -11.37 -2.44 5.91
CA ILE A 115 -10.27 -1.46 5.88
C ILE A 115 -9.42 -1.60 4.62
N GLY A 116 -9.09 -2.82 4.19
CA GLY A 116 -8.30 -3.04 2.97
C GLY A 116 -8.98 -2.47 1.70
N GLN A 117 -10.30 -2.63 1.59
CA GLN A 117 -11.06 -2.08 0.47
C GLN A 117 -11.15 -0.55 0.57
N GLN A 118 -11.32 0.00 1.78
CA GLN A 118 -11.31 1.45 1.99
C GLN A 118 -9.98 2.06 1.56
N ILE A 119 -8.85 1.43 1.90
CA ILE A 119 -7.51 1.89 1.51
C ILE A 119 -7.33 1.86 -0.01
N ILE A 120 -7.79 0.81 -0.69
CA ILE A 120 -7.69 0.71 -2.16
C ILE A 120 -8.57 1.74 -2.88
N ASN A 121 -9.67 2.15 -2.25
CA ASN A 121 -10.61 3.14 -2.81
C ASN A 121 -10.29 4.59 -2.43
N TYR A 122 -9.30 4.82 -1.57
CA TYR A 122 -8.88 6.14 -1.12
C TYR A 122 -8.05 6.86 -2.18
#